data_AF-A0A932TI40-F1
#
_entry.id   AF-A0A932TI40-F1
#
_cell.length_a   1.000
_cell.length_b   1.000
_cell.length_c   1.000
_cell.angle_alpha   90.00
_cell.angle_beta   90.00
_cell.angle_gamma   90.00
#
_symmetry.space_group_name_H-M   'P 1'
#
loop_
_entity.id
_entity.type
_entity.pdbx_description
1 polymer ?
#
loop_
_entity_poly.entity_id
_entity_poly.type
_entity_poly.pdbx_seq_one_letter_code
_entity_poly.pdbx_strand_id
1 'polypeptide(L)'
;MADIRPSDVVAVIDERYPSVASKPTAEFNLNVTDSAKVAGIVDLVERIPDHLLVPDHLLVTEPVERRRYRHFLVSVATLRDGLGLWRSREQMHIIGNRQGFDGMNPIAVIRDVLKDCPDQVPAPGTAELQFIHDKDLRNNLRQDISWVNQALGAGEWKAATVLAGSVIEALLLWSLQKREHSTPGDIQKGINQALKSKNLKQSPDSDILNWHLPEYINVASALTIIKSDTTQAVQLTKDFRNLIHPGYALRLQKKCDSGTALVAVGALVFVIRDLQ
;
A
#
# COMPACT_ATOMS: atom_id res chain seq x y z
N MET A 1 -2.60 -22.58 6.69
CA MET A 1 -2.51 -22.64 5.21
C MET A 1 -2.10 -21.26 4.75
N ALA A 2 -1.31 -21.14 3.67
CA ALA A 2 -1.04 -19.83 3.09
C ALA A 2 -2.33 -19.29 2.44
N ASP A 3 -2.66 -18.03 2.69
CA ASP A 3 -3.79 -17.35 2.06
C ASP A 3 -3.50 -17.11 0.57
N ILE A 4 -4.53 -17.26 -0.27
CA ILE A 4 -4.43 -16.99 -1.71
C ILE A 4 -4.56 -15.49 -1.94
N ARG A 5 -3.60 -14.89 -2.66
CA ARG A 5 -3.61 -13.45 -2.97
C ARG A 5 -4.14 -13.20 -4.38
N PRO A 6 -4.67 -12.00 -4.67
CA PRO A 6 -5.05 -11.60 -6.03
C PRO A 6 -3.94 -11.85 -7.07
N SER A 7 -2.67 -11.54 -6.76
CA SER A 7 -1.56 -11.77 -7.69
C SER A 7 -1.29 -13.24 -7.99
N ASP A 8 -1.53 -14.14 -7.03
CA ASP A 8 -1.38 -15.58 -7.24
C ASP A 8 -2.37 -16.07 -8.32
N VAL A 9 -3.60 -15.53 -8.30
CA VAL A 9 -4.62 -15.85 -9.31
C VAL A 9 -4.29 -15.23 -10.67
N VAL A 10 -3.82 -13.97 -10.69
CA VAL A 10 -3.38 -13.31 -11.92
C VAL A 10 -2.24 -14.09 -12.58
N ALA A 11 -1.26 -14.56 -11.79
CA ALA A 11 -0.14 -15.36 -12.30
C ALA A 11 -0.62 -16.68 -12.94
N VAL A 12 -1.58 -17.36 -12.32
CA VAL A 12 -2.19 -18.57 -12.89
C VAL A 12 -2.95 -18.27 -14.18
N ILE A 13 -3.70 -17.16 -14.24
CA ILE A 13 -4.39 -16.76 -15.48
C ILE A 13 -3.36 -16.45 -16.59
N ASP A 14 -2.27 -15.75 -16.26
CA ASP A 14 -1.23 -15.38 -17.23
C ASP A 14 -0.48 -16.60 -17.77
N GLU A 15 -0.21 -17.59 -16.92
CA GLU A 15 0.41 -18.86 -17.32
C GLU A 15 -0.52 -19.66 -18.24
N ARG A 16 -1.80 -19.75 -17.91
CA ARG A 16 -2.76 -20.65 -18.58
C ARG A 16 -3.44 -20.03 -19.78
N TYR A 17 -3.54 -18.70 -19.83
CA TYR A 17 -4.18 -17.92 -20.88
C TYR A 17 -3.38 -16.67 -21.27
N PRO A 18 -2.17 -16.80 -21.86
CA PRO A 18 -1.29 -15.65 -22.15
C PRO A 18 -1.91 -14.58 -23.07
N SER A 19 -2.85 -14.98 -23.93
CA SER A 19 -3.59 -14.07 -24.80
C SER A 19 -4.47 -13.09 -24.03
N VAL A 20 -4.93 -13.47 -22.83
CA VAL A 20 -5.75 -12.61 -21.96
C VAL A 20 -4.91 -11.45 -21.40
N ALA A 21 -3.64 -11.67 -21.10
CA ALA A 21 -2.74 -10.63 -20.62
C ALA A 21 -2.40 -9.60 -21.70
N SER A 22 -2.21 -10.06 -22.95
CA SER A 22 -1.75 -9.23 -24.06
C SER A 22 -2.88 -8.59 -24.88
N LYS A 23 -4.05 -9.25 -24.98
CA LYS A 23 -5.22 -8.79 -25.73
C LYS A 23 -6.53 -9.17 -25.00
N PRO A 24 -6.91 -8.44 -23.94
CA PRO A 24 -8.05 -8.80 -23.08
C PRO A 24 -9.42 -8.87 -23.80
N THR A 25 -9.57 -8.14 -24.90
CA THR A 25 -10.79 -8.07 -25.72
C THR A 25 -10.73 -8.92 -26.99
N ALA A 26 -9.63 -9.66 -27.22
CA ALA A 26 -9.57 -10.59 -28.33
C ALA A 26 -10.67 -11.66 -28.18
N GLU A 27 -11.19 -12.14 -29.31
CA GLU A 27 -12.12 -13.26 -29.30
C GLU A 27 -11.47 -14.47 -28.65
N PHE A 28 -12.06 -14.93 -27.55
CA PHE A 28 -11.54 -16.00 -26.74
C PHE A 28 -12.70 -16.81 -26.15
N ASN A 29 -12.73 -18.09 -26.50
CA ASN A 29 -13.80 -19.02 -26.15
C ASN A 29 -13.25 -20.14 -25.27
N LEU A 30 -13.88 -20.33 -24.12
CA LEU A 30 -13.65 -21.48 -23.25
C LEU A 30 -14.64 -22.58 -23.58
N ASN A 31 -14.18 -23.82 -23.50
CA ASN A 31 -15.02 -25.00 -23.72
C ASN A 31 -14.68 -26.10 -22.72
N VAL A 32 -15.31 -27.28 -22.86
CA VAL A 32 -15.12 -28.42 -21.96
C VAL A 32 -13.65 -28.81 -21.73
N THR A 33 -12.77 -28.61 -22.71
CA THR A 33 -11.33 -28.92 -22.57
C THR A 33 -10.60 -28.00 -21.58
N ASP A 34 -11.18 -26.83 -21.28
CA ASP A 34 -10.67 -25.89 -20.29
C ASP A 34 -11.24 -26.14 -18.88
N SER A 35 -12.16 -27.10 -18.71
CA SER A 35 -12.89 -27.34 -17.46
C SER A 35 -11.99 -27.42 -16.23
N ALA A 36 -10.88 -28.18 -16.29
CA ALA A 36 -9.97 -28.31 -15.17
C ALA A 36 -9.24 -27.00 -14.83
N LYS A 37 -8.82 -26.23 -15.85
CA LYS A 37 -8.14 -24.94 -15.65
C LYS A 37 -9.08 -23.91 -15.06
N VAL A 38 -10.30 -23.83 -15.59
CA VAL A 38 -11.34 -22.90 -15.11
C VAL A 38 -11.75 -23.26 -13.69
N ALA A 39 -11.91 -24.54 -13.37
CA ALA A 39 -12.20 -24.98 -12.00
C ALA A 39 -11.10 -24.54 -11.02
N GLY A 40 -9.84 -24.75 -11.37
CA GLY A 40 -8.72 -24.30 -10.53
C GLY A 40 -8.70 -22.78 -10.31
N ILE A 41 -9.01 -21.99 -11.34
CA ILE A 41 -9.09 -20.53 -11.20
C ILE A 41 -10.26 -20.12 -10.31
N VAL A 42 -11.45 -20.70 -10.49
CA VAL A 42 -12.62 -20.41 -9.64
C VAL A 42 -12.32 -20.76 -8.18
N ASP A 43 -11.74 -21.94 -7.92
CA ASP A 43 -11.36 -22.37 -6.57
C ASP A 43 -10.33 -21.43 -5.93
N LEU A 44 -9.38 -20.90 -6.71
CA LEU A 44 -8.41 -19.91 -6.22
C LEU A 44 -9.09 -18.57 -5.90
N VAL A 45 -9.95 -18.07 -6.79
CA VAL A 45 -10.68 -16.82 -6.60
C VAL A 45 -11.55 -16.87 -5.33
N GLU A 46 -12.26 -17.97 -5.12
CA GLU A 46 -13.13 -18.17 -3.94
C GLU A 46 -12.37 -18.27 -2.62
N ARG A 47 -11.04 -18.46 -2.68
CA ARG A 47 -10.15 -18.52 -1.51
C ARG A 47 -9.43 -17.21 -1.24
N ILE A 48 -9.60 -16.19 -2.08
CA ILE A 48 -9.09 -14.85 -1.80
C ILE A 48 -9.91 -14.27 -0.63
N PRO A 49 -9.28 -13.81 0.46
CA PRO A 49 -10.01 -13.15 1.54
C PRO A 49 -10.80 -11.93 1.06
N ASP A 50 -12.04 -11.77 1.53
CA ASP A 50 -12.94 -10.68 1.10
C ASP A 50 -12.32 -9.28 1.23
N HIS A 51 -11.49 -9.06 2.24
CA HIS A 51 -10.83 -7.77 2.45
C HIS A 51 -9.82 -7.42 1.35
N LEU A 52 -9.27 -8.41 0.61
CA LEU A 52 -8.41 -8.18 -0.56
C LEU A 52 -9.22 -7.95 -1.86
N LEU A 53 -10.46 -8.45 -1.92
CA LEU A 53 -11.38 -8.28 -3.07
C LEU A 53 -12.24 -7.02 -2.96
N VAL A 54 -12.42 -6.54 -1.74
CA VAL A 54 -13.19 -5.36 -1.38
C VAL A 54 -12.30 -4.35 -0.63
N PRO A 55 -11.21 -3.85 -1.25
CA PRO A 55 -10.54 -2.68 -0.72
C PRO A 55 -11.54 -1.53 -0.59
N ASP A 56 -11.32 -0.61 0.35
CA ASP A 56 -12.11 0.63 0.45
C ASP A 56 -12.17 1.42 -0.88
N HIS A 57 -11.26 1.16 -1.83
CA HIS A 57 -11.28 1.71 -3.19
C HIS A 57 -12.26 1.02 -4.17
N LEU A 58 -12.73 -0.20 -3.91
CA LEU A 58 -13.77 -0.89 -4.70
C LEU A 58 -15.17 -0.71 -4.09
N LEU A 59 -15.26 -0.28 -2.82
CA LEU A 59 -16.50 0.20 -2.17
C LEU A 59 -16.80 1.69 -2.45
N VAL A 60 -16.08 2.32 -3.37
CA VAL A 60 -16.21 3.76 -3.65
C VAL A 60 -17.55 4.08 -4.31
N THR A 61 -18.03 5.27 -3.99
CA THR A 61 -19.23 5.95 -4.49
C THR A 61 -19.29 6.11 -6.02
N GLU A 62 -18.21 5.83 -6.75
CA GLU A 62 -18.14 6.05 -8.19
C GLU A 62 -18.85 4.94 -9.00
N PRO A 63 -19.64 5.27 -10.02
CA PRO A 63 -20.39 4.28 -10.81
C PRO A 63 -19.51 3.25 -11.53
N VAL A 64 -18.28 3.62 -11.92
CA VAL A 64 -17.39 2.80 -12.76
C VAL A 64 -16.76 1.64 -11.98
N GLU A 65 -16.23 1.90 -10.79
CA GLU A 65 -15.59 0.87 -9.95
C GLU A 65 -16.62 -0.16 -9.46
N ARG A 66 -17.82 0.30 -9.09
CA ARG A 66 -18.96 -0.59 -8.78
C ARG A 66 -19.36 -1.47 -9.96
N ARG A 67 -19.30 -0.94 -11.19
CA ARG A 67 -19.56 -1.73 -12.40
C ARG A 67 -18.48 -2.80 -12.59
N ARG A 68 -17.20 -2.48 -12.42
CA ARG A 68 -16.09 -3.45 -12.50
C ARG A 68 -16.25 -4.59 -11.49
N TYR A 69 -16.54 -4.28 -10.23
CA TYR A 69 -16.77 -5.30 -9.21
C TYR A 69 -17.97 -6.20 -9.51
N ARG A 70 -19.08 -5.63 -10.00
CA ARG A 70 -20.24 -6.43 -10.45
C ARG A 70 -19.87 -7.35 -11.62
N HIS A 71 -19.11 -6.85 -12.60
CA HIS A 71 -18.65 -7.68 -13.70
C HIS A 71 -17.77 -8.85 -13.21
N PHE A 72 -16.91 -8.61 -12.22
CA PHE A 72 -16.14 -9.66 -11.56
C PHE A 72 -17.04 -10.73 -10.94
N LEU A 73 -18.02 -10.35 -10.12
CA LEU A 73 -18.94 -11.29 -9.48
C LEU A 73 -19.73 -12.13 -10.51
N VAL A 74 -20.26 -11.47 -11.55
CA VAL A 74 -21.00 -12.16 -12.61
C VAL A 74 -20.07 -13.07 -13.43
N SER A 75 -18.80 -12.68 -13.62
CA SER A 75 -17.81 -13.50 -14.32
C SER A 75 -17.51 -14.78 -13.56
N VAL A 76 -17.28 -14.69 -12.24
CA VAL A 76 -17.09 -15.87 -11.38
C VAL A 76 -18.32 -16.79 -11.43
N ALA A 77 -19.52 -16.22 -11.33
CA ALA A 77 -20.77 -16.99 -11.42
C ALA A 77 -20.94 -17.66 -12.80
N THR A 78 -20.61 -16.95 -13.89
CA THR A 78 -20.67 -17.48 -15.26
C THR A 78 -19.74 -18.68 -15.45
N LEU A 79 -18.52 -18.60 -14.92
CA LEU A 79 -17.58 -19.73 -14.97
C LEU A 79 -18.07 -20.90 -14.12
N ARG A 80 -18.62 -20.65 -12.94
CA ARG A 80 -19.19 -21.70 -12.07
C ARG A 80 -20.35 -22.43 -12.75
N ASP A 81 -21.26 -21.69 -13.38
CA ASP A 81 -22.38 -22.26 -14.13
C ASP A 81 -21.91 -23.08 -15.33
N GLY A 82 -20.99 -22.53 -16.13
CA GLY A 82 -20.42 -23.24 -17.28
C GLY A 82 -19.67 -24.52 -16.89
N LEU A 83 -18.97 -24.54 -15.75
CA LEU A 83 -18.39 -25.76 -15.19
C LEU A 83 -19.46 -26.82 -14.86
N GLY A 84 -20.63 -26.39 -14.37
CA GLY A 84 -21.78 -27.26 -14.15
C GLY A 84 -22.29 -27.91 -15.44
N LEU A 85 -22.45 -27.11 -16.50
CA LEU A 85 -22.92 -27.57 -17.82
C LEU A 85 -21.94 -28.53 -18.49
N TRP A 86 -20.63 -28.25 -18.41
CA TRP A 86 -19.61 -29.16 -18.96
C TRP A 86 -19.59 -30.52 -18.25
N ARG A 87 -19.94 -30.55 -16.96
CA ARG A 87 -20.02 -31.80 -16.17
C ARG A 87 -21.31 -32.58 -16.46
N SER A 88 -22.40 -31.93 -16.87
CA SER A 88 -23.72 -32.57 -17.09
C SER A 88 -23.91 -33.24 -18.47
N ARG A 89 -22.82 -33.43 -19.24
CA ARG A 89 -22.80 -33.95 -20.64
C ARG A 89 -23.28 -32.95 -21.70
N GLU A 90 -23.55 -31.69 -21.37
CA GLU A 90 -23.74 -30.61 -22.34
C GLU A 90 -22.38 -30.07 -22.83
N GLN A 91 -21.59 -30.94 -23.47
CA GLN A 91 -20.20 -30.68 -23.87
C GLN A 91 -20.04 -29.56 -24.92
N MET A 92 -21.14 -29.08 -25.50
CA MET A 92 -21.17 -28.04 -26.54
C MET A 92 -21.32 -26.63 -25.99
N HIS A 93 -21.41 -26.44 -24.67
CA HIS A 93 -21.48 -25.10 -24.08
C HIS A 93 -20.16 -24.35 -24.28
N ILE A 94 -20.22 -23.14 -24.84
CA ILE A 94 -19.06 -22.28 -25.07
C ILE A 94 -19.23 -21.01 -24.23
N ILE A 95 -18.19 -20.65 -23.46
CA ILE A 95 -18.12 -19.39 -22.73
C ILE A 95 -17.20 -18.45 -23.50
N GLY A 96 -17.80 -17.54 -24.27
CA GLY A 96 -17.08 -16.50 -25.01
C GLY A 96 -17.16 -15.12 -24.38
N ASN A 97 -16.69 -14.14 -25.14
CA ASN A 97 -16.86 -12.71 -24.87
C ASN A 97 -18.37 -12.40 -24.81
N ARG A 98 -18.81 -11.61 -23.83
CA ARG A 98 -20.24 -11.27 -23.69
C ARG A 98 -20.49 -9.77 -23.81
N GLN A 99 -21.61 -9.42 -24.45
CA GLN A 99 -22.18 -8.08 -24.38
C GLN A 99 -22.49 -7.77 -22.91
N GLY A 100 -21.92 -6.68 -22.39
CA GLY A 100 -22.02 -6.29 -20.97
C GLY A 100 -20.67 -6.22 -20.27
N PHE A 101 -19.70 -7.06 -20.63
CA PHE A 101 -18.34 -7.07 -20.06
C PHE A 101 -17.33 -6.26 -20.89
N ASP A 102 -17.79 -5.20 -21.55
CA ASP A 102 -16.96 -4.36 -22.44
C ASP A 102 -16.22 -5.19 -23.52
N GLY A 103 -16.85 -6.29 -23.97
CA GLY A 103 -16.30 -7.20 -24.97
C GLY A 103 -15.26 -8.18 -24.42
N MET A 104 -15.07 -8.29 -23.12
CA MET A 104 -14.16 -9.25 -22.49
C MET A 104 -14.81 -10.62 -22.23
N ASN A 105 -13.97 -11.66 -22.21
CA ASN A 105 -14.32 -12.97 -21.66
C ASN A 105 -14.29 -12.93 -20.11
N PRO A 106 -15.11 -13.73 -19.40
CA PRO A 106 -15.08 -13.80 -17.93
C PRO A 106 -13.70 -13.98 -17.28
N ILE A 107 -12.78 -14.77 -17.88
CA ILE A 107 -11.41 -14.92 -17.37
C ILE A 107 -10.63 -13.59 -17.49
N ALA A 108 -10.82 -12.85 -18.58
CA ALA A 108 -10.20 -11.55 -18.79
C ALA A 108 -10.72 -10.50 -17.79
N VAL A 109 -12.02 -10.51 -17.48
CA VAL A 109 -12.61 -9.64 -16.45
C VAL A 109 -12.03 -9.95 -15.08
N ILE A 110 -11.94 -11.23 -14.69
CA ILE A 110 -11.38 -11.64 -13.40
C ILE A 110 -9.95 -11.14 -13.26
N ARG A 111 -9.11 -11.39 -14.28
CA ARG A 111 -7.73 -10.90 -14.30
C ARG A 111 -7.66 -9.38 -14.22
N ASP A 112 -8.49 -8.67 -14.99
CA ASP A 112 -8.50 -7.21 -15.06
C ASP A 112 -8.83 -6.57 -13.72
N VAL A 113 -9.73 -7.17 -12.94
CA VAL A 113 -10.07 -6.68 -11.59
C VAL A 113 -8.99 -7.07 -10.59
N LEU A 114 -8.53 -8.32 -10.60
CA LEU A 114 -7.57 -8.81 -9.60
C LEU A 114 -6.17 -8.20 -9.75
N LYS A 115 -5.76 -7.77 -10.94
CA LYS A 115 -4.45 -7.10 -11.13
C LYS A 115 -4.34 -5.75 -10.39
N ASP A 116 -5.48 -5.12 -10.14
CA ASP A 116 -5.58 -3.83 -9.43
C ASP A 116 -5.87 -4.04 -7.93
N CYS A 117 -6.18 -5.27 -7.51
CA CYS A 117 -6.42 -5.61 -6.12
C CYS A 117 -5.09 -5.77 -5.37
N PRO A 118 -5.00 -5.31 -4.11
CA PRO A 118 -3.78 -5.42 -3.34
C PRO A 118 -3.60 -6.85 -2.81
N ASP A 119 -2.36 -7.31 -2.75
CA ASP A 119 -2.02 -8.61 -2.15
C ASP A 119 -2.05 -8.61 -0.62
N GLN A 120 -2.05 -7.42 -0.03
CA GLN A 120 -2.07 -7.20 1.40
C GLN A 120 -2.89 -5.93 1.68
N VAL A 121 -3.68 -5.97 2.74
CA VAL A 121 -4.36 -4.77 3.24
C VAL A 121 -3.66 -4.35 4.54
N PRO A 122 -3.61 -3.05 4.84
CA PRO A 122 -3.09 -2.59 6.11
C PRO A 122 -3.78 -3.30 7.29
N ALA A 123 -3.00 -3.72 8.29
CA ALA A 123 -3.52 -4.46 9.43
C ALA A 123 -4.65 -3.66 10.12
N PRO A 124 -5.70 -4.33 10.64
CA PRO A 124 -6.75 -3.67 11.40
C PRO A 124 -6.17 -2.78 12.52
N GLY A 125 -6.59 -1.51 12.58
CA GLY A 125 -6.04 -0.52 13.51
C GLY A 125 -4.88 0.32 12.96
N THR A 126 -4.44 0.08 11.72
CA THR A 126 -3.54 1.01 11.02
C THR A 126 -4.24 2.35 10.79
N ALA A 127 -3.55 3.46 11.07
CA ALA A 127 -4.12 4.80 10.92
C ALA A 127 -4.64 5.04 9.49
N GLU A 128 -5.83 5.63 9.38
CA GLU A 128 -6.52 5.85 8.10
C GLU A 128 -5.92 6.97 7.25
N LEU A 129 -5.12 7.86 7.85
CA LEU A 129 -4.46 8.99 7.18
C LEU A 129 -5.41 9.85 6.30
N GLN A 130 -6.64 10.09 6.77
CA GLN A 130 -7.68 10.79 6.01
C GLN A 130 -7.31 12.23 5.59
N PHE A 131 -6.34 12.84 6.27
CA PHE A 131 -5.78 14.15 5.93
C PHE A 131 -4.96 14.18 4.63
N ILE A 132 -4.60 13.00 4.09
CA ILE A 132 -3.96 12.82 2.79
C ILE A 132 -5.04 12.51 1.75
N HIS A 133 -5.26 13.46 0.83
CA HIS A 133 -6.29 13.33 -0.21
C HIS A 133 -5.83 12.53 -1.43
N ASP A 134 -4.53 12.50 -1.69
CA ASP A 134 -3.95 11.62 -2.70
C ASP A 134 -4.11 10.16 -2.25
N LYS A 135 -4.94 9.40 -2.97
CA LYS A 135 -5.31 8.04 -2.61
C LYS A 135 -4.12 7.08 -2.70
N ASP A 136 -3.27 7.22 -3.72
CA ASP A 136 -2.17 6.30 -3.97
C ASP A 136 -1.06 6.50 -2.94
N LEU A 137 -0.73 7.75 -2.64
CA LEU A 137 0.20 8.08 -1.55
C LEU A 137 -0.34 7.60 -0.20
N ARG A 138 -1.63 7.84 0.08
CA ARG A 138 -2.27 7.39 1.32
C ARG A 138 -2.20 5.88 1.47
N ASN A 139 -2.54 5.13 0.42
CA ASN A 139 -2.53 3.67 0.46
C ASN A 139 -1.11 3.11 0.64
N ASN A 140 -0.11 3.68 -0.04
CA ASN A 140 1.29 3.31 0.17
C ASN A 140 1.73 3.54 1.62
N LEU A 141 1.47 4.72 2.19
CA LEU A 141 1.84 5.02 3.58
C LEU A 141 1.09 4.12 4.58
N ARG A 142 -0.19 3.82 4.35
CA ARG A 142 -0.93 2.86 5.18
C ARG A 142 -0.31 1.46 5.12
N GLN A 143 0.14 1.03 3.94
CA GLN A 143 0.83 -0.25 3.79
C GLN A 143 2.16 -0.26 4.56
N ASP A 144 2.94 0.81 4.49
CA ASP A 144 4.19 0.92 5.25
C ASP A 144 3.94 0.87 6.76
N ILE A 145 2.91 1.57 7.27
CA ILE A 145 2.52 1.51 8.68
C ILE A 145 2.11 0.09 9.09
N SER A 146 1.43 -0.64 8.21
CA SER A 146 1.10 -2.05 8.44
C SER A 146 2.36 -2.89 8.63
N TRP A 147 3.37 -2.70 7.77
CA TRP A 147 4.66 -3.39 7.91
C TRP A 147 5.41 -3.00 9.19
N VAL A 148 5.33 -1.73 9.61
CA VAL A 148 5.85 -1.29 10.92
C VAL A 148 5.21 -2.09 12.06
N ASN A 149 3.88 -2.22 12.05
CA ASN A 149 3.14 -2.93 13.09
C ASN A 149 3.42 -4.44 13.06
N GLN A 150 3.53 -5.04 11.87
CA GLN A 150 3.89 -6.45 11.70
C GLN A 150 5.30 -6.73 12.22
N ALA A 151 6.29 -5.91 11.84
CA ALA A 151 7.66 -6.02 12.32
C ALA A 151 7.74 -5.88 13.85
N LEU A 152 6.98 -4.95 14.43
CA LEU A 152 6.88 -4.79 15.88
C LEU A 152 6.29 -6.05 16.54
N GLY A 153 5.18 -6.57 16.01
CA GLY A 153 4.52 -7.77 16.54
C GLY A 153 5.36 -9.04 16.41
N ALA A 154 6.18 -9.15 15.37
CA ALA A 154 7.07 -10.28 15.10
C ALA A 154 8.39 -10.23 15.87
N GLY A 155 8.67 -9.15 16.60
CA GLY A 155 9.95 -8.98 17.31
C GLY A 155 11.11 -8.53 16.43
N GLU A 156 10.83 -8.03 15.23
CA GLU A 156 11.83 -7.53 14.28
C GLU A 156 12.19 -6.07 14.59
N TRP A 157 12.79 -5.83 15.75
CA TRP A 157 12.98 -4.49 16.31
C TRP A 157 13.73 -3.51 15.39
N LYS A 158 14.74 -4.01 14.68
CA LYS A 158 15.50 -3.21 13.71
C LYS A 158 14.64 -2.81 12.52
N ALA A 159 13.83 -3.73 11.98
CA ALA A 159 12.92 -3.45 10.88
C ALA A 159 11.85 -2.44 11.30
N ALA A 160 11.17 -2.68 12.44
CA ALA A 160 10.15 -1.78 12.97
C ALA A 160 10.69 -0.35 13.18
N THR A 161 11.87 -0.20 13.76
CA THR A 161 12.50 1.12 14.00
C THR A 161 12.82 1.85 12.72
N VAL A 162 13.39 1.15 11.73
CA VAL A 162 13.81 1.77 10.46
C VAL A 162 12.60 2.13 9.59
N LEU A 163 11.62 1.23 9.50
CA LEU A 163 10.39 1.47 8.76
C LEU A 163 9.59 2.62 9.39
N ALA A 164 9.45 2.67 10.72
CA ALA A 164 8.76 3.78 11.39
C ALA A 164 9.44 5.13 11.09
N GLY A 165 10.78 5.18 11.13
CA GLY A 165 11.54 6.36 10.75
C GLY A 165 11.32 6.77 9.28
N SER A 166 11.20 5.80 8.37
CA SER A 166 10.90 6.04 6.95
C SER A 166 9.50 6.62 6.74
N VAL A 167 8.50 6.08 7.42
CA VAL A 167 7.12 6.59 7.34
C VAL A 167 7.04 8.00 7.91
N ILE A 168 7.72 8.28 9.02
CA ILE A 168 7.78 9.64 9.58
C ILE A 168 8.42 10.62 8.58
N GLU A 169 9.52 10.21 7.92
CA GLU A 169 10.17 11.01 6.89
C GLU A 169 9.19 11.39 5.77
N ALA A 170 8.47 10.40 5.23
CA ALA A 170 7.48 10.62 4.17
C ALA A 170 6.29 11.49 4.61
N LEU A 171 5.78 11.30 5.83
CA LEU A 171 4.70 12.12 6.39
C LEU A 171 5.14 13.58 6.57
N LEU A 172 6.36 13.81 7.06
CA LEU A 172 6.88 15.17 7.22
C LEU A 172 7.13 15.83 5.87
N LEU A 173 7.71 15.13 4.89
CA LEU A 173 7.87 15.61 3.52
C LEU A 173 6.52 16.04 2.93
N TRP A 174 5.51 15.15 2.98
CA TRP A 174 4.16 15.45 2.49
C TRP A 174 3.58 16.71 3.16
N SER A 175 3.72 16.81 4.49
CA SER A 175 3.18 17.94 5.24
C SER A 175 3.84 19.27 4.88
N LEU A 176 5.16 19.27 4.65
CA LEU A 176 5.92 20.43 4.23
C LEU A 176 5.55 20.86 2.81
N GLN A 177 5.41 19.92 1.88
CA GLN A 177 4.95 20.22 0.52
C GLN A 177 3.53 20.80 0.52
N LYS A 178 2.61 20.23 1.32
CA LYS A 178 1.26 20.77 1.50
C LYS A 178 1.29 22.18 2.08
N ARG A 179 2.14 22.44 3.08
CA ARG A 179 2.31 23.76 3.70
C ARG A 179 2.82 24.78 2.68
N GLU A 180 3.84 24.43 1.91
CA GLU A 180 4.41 25.31 0.88
C GLU A 180 3.41 25.62 -0.23
N HIS A 181 2.64 24.61 -0.67
CA HIS A 181 1.59 24.82 -1.64
C HIS A 181 0.50 25.78 -1.12
N SER A 182 0.15 25.66 0.16
CA SER A 182 -0.86 26.51 0.80
C SER A 182 -0.35 27.91 1.14
N THR A 183 0.94 28.04 1.43
CA THR A 183 1.59 29.30 1.84
C THR A 183 3.02 29.33 1.29
N PRO A 184 3.20 29.78 0.03
CA PRO A 184 4.52 29.81 -0.59
C PRO A 184 5.53 30.64 0.21
N GLY A 185 6.75 30.13 0.32
CA GLY A 185 7.86 30.70 1.08
C GLY A 185 7.92 30.28 2.54
N ASP A 186 6.95 29.50 3.05
CA ASP A 186 6.99 29.03 4.43
C ASP A 186 8.13 28.04 4.68
N ILE A 187 8.45 27.16 3.74
CA ILE A 187 9.62 26.28 3.87
C ILE A 187 10.89 27.12 4.09
N GLN A 188 11.09 28.17 3.29
CA GLN A 188 12.27 29.04 3.43
C GLN A 188 12.29 29.76 4.79
N LYS A 189 11.13 30.21 5.30
CA LYS A 189 11.04 30.76 6.67
C LYS A 189 11.41 29.72 7.72
N GLY A 190 10.93 28.48 7.56
CA GLY A 190 11.25 27.37 8.44
C GLY A 190 12.74 27.05 8.47
N ILE A 191 13.39 27.00 7.30
CA ILE A 191 14.84 26.85 7.16
C ILE A 191 15.56 27.98 7.90
N ASN A 192 15.19 29.24 7.63
CA ASN A 192 15.83 30.40 8.26
C ASN A 192 15.70 30.38 9.80
N GLN A 193 14.54 29.99 10.31
CA GLN A 193 14.30 29.85 11.74
C GLN A 193 15.13 28.70 12.35
N ALA A 194 15.20 27.55 11.68
CA ALA A 194 15.97 26.40 12.13
C ALA A 194 17.50 26.65 12.11
N LEU A 195 17.98 27.45 11.15
CA LEU A 195 19.37 27.94 11.13
C LEU A 195 19.63 28.91 12.27
N LYS A 196 18.72 29.87 12.50
CA LYS A 196 18.84 30.86 13.59
C LYS A 196 18.85 30.20 14.97
N SER A 197 18.05 29.14 15.17
CA SER A 197 18.03 28.36 16.40
C SER A 197 19.17 27.35 16.53
N LYS A 198 20.03 27.23 15.50
CA LYS A 198 21.15 26.26 15.42
C LYS A 198 20.71 24.80 15.43
N ASN A 199 19.45 24.52 15.09
CA ASN A 199 18.94 23.17 14.90
C ASN A 199 19.41 22.58 13.55
N LEU A 200 19.58 23.45 12.55
CA LEU A 200 20.32 23.16 11.32
C LEU A 200 21.70 23.82 11.36
N LYS A 201 22.72 23.10 10.88
CA LYS A 201 24.10 23.60 10.78
C LYS A 201 24.35 24.41 9.50
N GLN A 202 23.65 24.06 8.43
CA GLN A 202 23.75 24.67 7.11
C GLN A 202 22.41 24.57 6.42
N SER A 203 22.21 25.38 5.38
CA SER A 203 21.02 25.25 4.54
C SER A 203 20.98 23.85 3.92
N PRO A 204 19.82 23.18 3.92
CA PRO A 204 19.66 21.91 3.23
C PRO A 204 19.69 22.10 1.70
N ASP A 205 19.61 20.99 0.98
CA ASP A 205 19.51 20.99 -0.48
C ASP A 205 18.32 21.84 -0.98
N SER A 206 18.45 22.43 -2.17
CA SER A 206 17.37 23.22 -2.77
C SER A 206 16.16 22.37 -3.14
N ASP A 207 16.37 21.11 -3.49
CA ASP A 207 15.30 20.15 -3.73
C ASP A 207 14.94 19.46 -2.41
N ILE A 208 13.71 19.68 -1.94
CA ILE A 208 13.20 19.08 -0.72
C ILE A 208 13.22 17.55 -0.76
N LEU A 209 13.16 16.93 -1.95
CA LEU A 209 13.22 15.47 -2.09
C LEU A 209 14.59 14.88 -1.73
N ASN A 210 15.65 15.69 -1.76
CA ASN A 210 17.00 15.28 -1.37
C ASN A 210 17.25 15.41 0.14
N TRP A 211 16.28 15.91 0.90
CA TRP A 211 16.44 16.08 2.34
C TRP A 211 16.44 14.74 3.07
N HIS A 212 17.13 14.71 4.19
CA HIS A 212 17.15 13.62 5.14
C HIS A 212 16.28 13.93 6.35
N LEU A 213 15.89 12.89 7.09
CA LEU A 213 15.05 12.99 8.29
C LEU A 213 15.36 14.18 9.24
N PRO A 214 16.62 14.49 9.63
CA PRO A 214 16.87 15.66 10.48
C PRO A 214 16.45 17.00 9.87
N GLU A 215 16.50 17.18 8.56
CA GLU A 215 16.08 18.43 7.91
C GLU A 215 14.57 18.56 7.95
N TYR A 216 13.84 17.49 7.62
CA TYR A 216 12.38 17.44 7.75
C TYR A 216 11.92 17.72 9.19
N ILE A 217 12.53 17.09 10.20
CA ILE A 217 12.18 17.31 11.62
C ILE A 217 12.35 18.78 11.99
N ASN A 218 13.51 19.34 11.70
CA ASN A 218 13.87 20.68 12.16
C ASN A 218 13.03 21.76 11.50
N VAL A 219 12.76 21.64 10.20
CA VAL A 219 11.92 22.58 9.47
C VAL A 219 10.45 22.43 9.86
N ALA A 220 9.93 21.21 9.97
CA ALA A 220 8.56 20.97 10.42
C ALA A 220 8.32 21.49 11.85
N SER A 221 9.29 21.29 12.75
CA SER A 221 9.23 21.83 14.11
C SER A 221 9.32 23.35 14.14
N ALA A 222 10.16 23.97 13.30
CA ALA A 222 10.27 25.43 13.21
C ALA A 222 8.96 26.07 12.72
N LEU A 223 8.28 25.40 11.79
CA LEU A 223 6.97 25.80 11.26
C LEU A 223 5.80 25.35 12.13
N THR A 224 6.06 24.75 13.30
CA THR A 224 5.02 24.26 14.22
C THR A 224 4.03 23.28 13.58
N ILE A 225 4.47 22.56 12.54
CA ILE A 225 3.69 21.48 11.91
C ILE A 225 3.57 20.29 12.87
N ILE A 226 4.62 20.04 13.66
CA ILE A 226 4.62 19.06 14.75
C ILE A 226 4.91 19.77 16.08
N LYS A 227 4.35 19.23 17.17
CA LYS A 227 4.52 19.75 18.53
C LYS A 227 5.91 19.45 19.09
N SER A 228 6.32 20.18 20.13
CA SER A 228 7.63 20.01 20.79
C SER A 228 7.89 18.58 21.25
N ASP A 229 6.88 17.91 21.82
CA ASP A 229 7.02 16.56 22.35
C ASP A 229 7.15 15.54 21.22
N THR A 230 6.42 15.76 20.12
CA THR A 230 6.55 15.00 18.87
C THR A 230 7.95 15.17 18.28
N THR A 231 8.47 16.40 18.22
CA THR A 231 9.84 16.68 17.76
C THR A 231 10.86 15.88 18.57
N GLN A 232 10.74 15.84 19.90
CA GLN A 232 11.65 15.06 20.76
C GLN A 232 11.58 13.55 20.46
N ALA A 233 10.37 13.00 20.33
CA ALA A 233 10.17 11.59 20.02
C ALA A 233 10.75 11.20 18.64
N VAL A 234 10.54 12.04 17.63
CA VAL A 234 11.08 11.80 16.28
C VAL A 234 12.60 11.97 16.26
N GLN A 235 13.17 12.90 17.05
CA GLN A 235 14.61 13.05 17.16
C GLN A 235 15.28 11.80 17.76
N LEU A 236 14.68 11.20 18.79
CA LEU A 236 15.12 9.91 19.33
C LEU A 236 15.02 8.79 18.30
N THR A 237 13.91 8.75 17.54
CA THR A 237 13.70 7.78 16.46
C THR A 237 14.79 7.87 15.40
N LYS A 238 15.18 9.08 14.99
CA LYS A 238 16.29 9.33 14.06
C LYS A 238 17.60 8.74 14.59
N ASP A 239 17.90 8.91 15.88
CA ASP A 239 19.10 8.35 16.48
C ASP A 239 19.06 6.82 16.58
N PHE A 240 17.90 6.23 16.84
CA PHE A 240 17.73 4.77 16.86
C PHE A 240 17.77 4.13 15.48
N ARG A 241 17.20 4.78 14.44
CA ARG A 241 17.30 4.33 13.05
C ARG A 241 18.76 4.16 12.63
N ASN A 242 19.64 5.06 13.07
CA ASN A 242 21.08 4.99 12.77
C ASN A 242 21.79 3.76 13.36
N LEU A 243 21.18 3.05 14.33
CA LEU A 243 21.69 1.78 14.84
C LEU A 243 21.56 0.63 13.83
N ILE A 244 20.91 0.84 12.67
CA ILE A 244 20.97 -0.12 11.56
C ILE A 244 22.42 -0.32 11.08
N HIS A 245 23.25 0.74 11.13
CA HIS A 245 24.64 0.71 10.73
C HIS A 245 25.52 0.02 11.79
N PRO A 246 26.15 -1.13 11.49
CA PRO A 246 26.90 -1.91 12.48
C PRO A 246 28.01 -1.12 13.19
N GLY A 247 28.76 -0.30 12.44
CA GLY A 247 29.83 0.53 13.02
C GLY A 247 29.32 1.58 14.00
N TYR A 248 28.14 2.16 13.74
CA TYR A 248 27.53 3.15 14.65
C TYR A 248 27.05 2.49 15.95
N ALA A 249 26.40 1.33 15.84
CA ALA A 249 25.96 0.53 16.98
C ALA A 249 27.14 0.09 17.87
N LEU A 250 28.25 -0.38 17.27
CA LEU A 250 29.46 -0.77 17.99
C LEU A 250 30.08 0.41 18.76
N ARG A 251 30.21 1.58 18.11
CA ARG A 251 30.81 2.77 18.73
C ARG A 251 29.99 3.28 19.92
N LEU A 252 28.66 3.21 19.83
CA LEU A 252 27.77 3.64 20.91
C LEU A 252 27.48 2.55 21.95
N GLN A 253 27.91 1.30 21.70
CA GLN A 253 27.55 0.13 22.50
C GLN A 253 26.03 -0.01 22.71
N LYS A 254 25.25 0.36 21.68
CA LYS A 254 23.79 0.28 21.69
C LYS A 254 23.31 -0.71 20.64
N LYS A 255 22.18 -1.35 20.91
CA LYS A 255 21.49 -2.23 19.97
C LYS A 255 20.09 -1.70 19.73
N CYS A 256 19.55 -2.06 18.57
CA CYS A 256 18.14 -1.88 18.31
C CYS A 256 17.39 -3.02 19.02
N ASP A 257 16.56 -2.67 19.98
CA ASP A 257 15.76 -3.56 20.82
C ASP A 257 14.28 -3.14 20.85
N SER A 258 13.47 -3.87 21.61
CA SER A 258 12.04 -3.58 21.78
C SER A 258 11.78 -2.16 22.28
N GLY A 259 12.62 -1.61 23.15
CA GLY A 259 12.52 -0.23 23.63
C GLY A 259 12.70 0.79 22.50
N THR A 260 13.74 0.63 21.69
CA THR A 260 13.97 1.51 20.52
C THR A 260 12.82 1.45 19.51
N ALA A 261 12.29 0.25 19.26
CA ALA A 261 11.16 0.05 18.35
C ALA A 261 9.87 0.70 18.86
N LEU A 262 9.53 0.50 20.15
CA LEU A 262 8.36 1.12 20.76
C LEU A 262 8.42 2.65 20.75
N VAL A 263 9.61 3.23 20.98
CA VAL A 263 9.80 4.69 20.85
C VAL A 263 9.56 5.15 19.42
N ALA A 264 10.11 4.44 18.43
CA ALA A 264 9.94 4.78 17.02
C ALA A 264 8.47 4.72 16.57
N VAL A 265 7.75 3.67 16.95
CA VAL A 265 6.33 3.51 16.64
C VAL A 265 5.47 4.54 17.38
N GLY A 266 5.81 4.85 18.64
CA GLY A 266 5.16 5.92 19.39
C GLY A 266 5.35 7.30 18.74
N ALA A 267 6.56 7.59 18.25
CA ALA A 267 6.85 8.82 17.52
C ALA A 267 6.02 8.93 16.23
N LEU A 268 5.87 7.82 15.49
CA LEU A 268 5.02 7.75 14.31
C LEU A 268 3.56 8.09 14.66
N VAL A 269 3.02 7.52 15.75
CA VAL A 269 1.67 7.85 16.22
C VAL A 269 1.53 9.34 16.57
N PHE A 270 2.54 9.94 17.22
CA PHE A 270 2.53 11.37 17.53
C PHE A 270 2.53 12.25 16.28
N VAL A 271 3.32 11.90 15.25
CA VAL A 271 3.32 12.61 13.97
C VAL A 271 1.95 12.52 13.31
N ILE A 272 1.37 11.32 13.19
CA ILE A 272 0.04 11.14 12.60
C ILE A 272 -1.01 12.00 13.31
N ARG A 273 -0.98 12.05 14.65
CA ARG A 273 -1.89 12.85 15.45
C ARG A 273 -1.72 14.36 15.22
N ASP A 274 -0.49 14.84 15.04
CA ASP A 274 -0.23 16.26 14.82
C ASP A 274 -0.60 16.73 13.40
N LEU A 275 -0.67 15.81 12.42
CA LEU A 275 -1.02 16.10 11.04
C LEU A 275 -2.54 16.02 10.73
N GLN A 276 -3.35 15.60 11.70
CA GLN A 276 -4.82 15.58 11.64
C GLN A 276 -5.41 16.96 11.93
#